data_AF-A0A2G4FW38-F1
#
_entry.id   AF-A0A2G4FW38-F1
#
_cell.length_a   1.000
_cell.length_b   1.000
_cell.length_c   1.000
_cell.angle_alpha   90.00
_cell.angle_beta   90.00
_cell.angle_gamma   90.00
#
_symmetry.space_group_name_H-M   'P 1'
#
loop_
_entity.id
_entity.type
_entity.pdbx_description
1 polymer ?
#
loop_
_entity_poly.entity_id
_entity_poly.type
_entity_poly.pdbx_seq_one_letter_code
_entity_poly.pdbx_strand_id
1 'polypeptide(L)' 'MIDDLRDQLQSALGAAYTIERELGGGGMSRVFLAREVALNRQVVVKVVPIEGGHAAVERFRREITT' A
#
# COMPACT_ATOMS: atom_id res chain seq x y z
N MET A 1 -4.75 -18.25 -0.25
CA MET A 1 -4.70 -17.52 -1.53
C MET A 1 -3.95 -16.23 -1.29
N ILE A 2 -2.80 -16.03 -1.93
CA ILE A 2 -1.97 -14.81 -1.80
C ILE A 2 -2.50 -13.68 -2.71
N ASP A 3 -3.36 -14.01 -3.68
CA ASP A 3 -4.01 -13.10 -4.63
C ASP A 3 -5.02 -12.12 -4.00
N ASP A 4 -5.53 -12.41 -2.80
CA ASP A 4 -6.64 -11.63 -2.20
C ASP A 4 -6.26 -10.18 -1.88
N LEU A 5 -5.06 -9.94 -1.30
CA LEU A 5 -4.68 -8.58 -0.88
C LEU A 5 -4.41 -7.65 -2.07
N ARG A 6 -3.84 -8.18 -3.17
CA ARG A 6 -3.58 -7.36 -4.36
C ARG A 6 -4.90 -6.87 -4.93
N ASP A 7 -5.88 -7.76 -5.03
CA ASP A 7 -7.20 -7.44 -5.60
C ASP A 7 -7.98 -6.50 -4.68
N GLN A 8 -7.94 -6.72 -3.36
CA GLN A 8 -8.48 -5.77 -2.38
C GLN A 8 -7.84 -4.39 -2.50
N LEU A 9 -6.51 -4.34 -2.60
CA LEU A 9 -5.76 -3.09 -2.74
C LEU A 9 -6.09 -2.38 -4.06
N GLN A 10 -6.18 -3.13 -5.16
CA GLN A 10 -6.58 -2.60 -6.46
C GLN A 10 -8.01 -2.06 -6.43
N SER A 11 -8.93 -2.73 -5.75
CA SER A 11 -10.30 -2.25 -5.55
C SER A 11 -10.35 -0.98 -4.71
N ALA A 12 -9.52 -0.87 -3.66
CA ALA A 12 -9.50 0.29 -2.77
C ALA A 12 -8.92 1.55 -3.44
N LEU A 13 -7.89 1.39 -4.29
CA LEU A 13 -7.26 2.50 -5.00
C LEU A 13 -7.99 2.86 -6.31
N GLY A 14 -8.82 1.96 -6.82
CA GLY A 14 -9.60 2.16 -8.04
C GLY A 14 -8.72 2.39 -9.28
N ALA A 15 -9.30 3.04 -10.29
CA ALA A 15 -8.62 3.26 -11.58
C ALA A 15 -7.51 4.33 -11.53
N ALA A 16 -7.37 5.07 -10.43
CA ALA A 16 -6.32 6.08 -10.27
C ALA A 16 -4.92 5.46 -10.17
N TYR A 17 -4.84 4.21 -9.70
CA TYR A 17 -3.60 3.46 -9.54
C TYR A 17 -3.72 2.07 -10.16
N THR A 18 -2.68 1.62 -10.84
CA THR A 18 -2.57 0.24 -11.33
C THR A 18 -1.52 -0.52 -10.51
N ILE A 19 -1.92 -1.58 -9.81
CA ILE A 19 -1.00 -2.42 -9.03
C ILE A 19 -0.23 -3.37 -9.95
N GLU A 20 1.08 -3.21 -10.04
CA GLU A 20 1.95 -3.98 -10.95
C GLU A 20 2.45 -5.28 -10.30
N ARG A 21 3.21 -5.19 -9.21
CA ARG A 21 3.76 -6.35 -8.50
C ARG A 21 4.07 -6.04 -7.05
N GLU A 22 4.12 -7.08 -6.22
CA GLU A 22 4.69 -6.98 -4.88
C GLU A 22 6.23 -6.92 -4.96
N LEU A 23 6.85 -6.04 -4.20
CA LEU A 23 8.31 -5.85 -4.15
C LEU A 23 8.95 -6.57 -2.95
N GLY A 24 8.15 -7.17 -2.08
CA GLY A 24 8.57 -7.66 -0.77
C GLY A 24 8.60 -6.51 0.24
N GLY A 25 8.18 -6.79 1.48
CA GLY A 25 8.12 -5.79 2.55
C GLY A 25 9.02 -6.16 3.74
N GLY A 26 9.46 -5.13 4.46
CA GLY A 26 10.19 -5.29 5.72
C GLY A 26 9.25 -5.37 6.92
N GLY A 27 9.58 -6.23 7.90
CA GLY A 27 8.78 -6.44 9.11
C GLY A 27 7.43 -7.09 8.79
N MET A 28 6.34 -6.46 9.24
CA MET A 28 4.96 -6.92 9.01
C MET A 28 4.29 -6.27 7.79
N SER A 29 4.95 -5.30 7.14
CA SER A 29 4.36 -4.56 6.00
C SER A 29 4.50 -5.31 4.68
N ARG A 30 3.57 -5.08 3.75
CA ARG A 30 3.67 -5.49 2.34
C ARG A 30 3.83 -4.27 1.46
N VAL A 31 4.64 -4.37 0.42
CA VAL A 31 5.00 -3.24 -0.43
C VAL A 31 4.73 -3.59 -1.89
N PHE A 32 3.99 -2.73 -2.58
CA PHE A 32 3.60 -2.91 -3.97
C PHE A 32 4.15 -1.78 -4.82
N LEU A 33 4.61 -2.13 -6.02
CA LEU A 33 4.80 -1.18 -7.10
C LEU A 33 3.45 -0.90 -7.75
N ALA A 34 3.13 0.37 -7.90
CA ALA A 34 1.95 0.80 -8.62
C ALA A 34 2.29 1.93 -9.61
N ARG A 35 1.40 2.16 -10.56
CA ARG A 35 1.47 3.30 -11.48
C ARG A 35 0.31 4.24 -11.22
N GLU A 36 0.63 5.49 -10.92
CA GLU A 36 -0.34 6.57 -10.79
C GLU A 36 -0.71 7.07 -12.19
N VAL A 37 -1.97 6.91 -12.58
CA VAL A 37 -2.41 7.15 -13.97
C VAL A 37 -2.36 8.64 -14.32
N ALA A 38 -2.81 9.51 -13.41
CA ALA A 38 -2.90 10.95 -13.66
C ALA A 38 -1.54 11.62 -13.94
N LEU A 39 -0.48 11.12 -13.29
CA LEU A 39 0.88 11.67 -13.41
C LEU A 39 1.82 10.76 -14.21
N ASN A 40 1.31 9.63 -14.71
CA ASN A 40 2.05 8.60 -15.44
C ASN A 40 3.42 8.26 -14.81
N ARG A 41 3.44 8.06 -13.48
CA ARG A 41 4.67 7.76 -12.73
C ARG A 41 4.52 6.49 -11.91
N GLN A 42 5.64 5.83 -11.66
CA GLN A 42 5.71 4.71 -10.73
C GLN A 42 5.75 5.24 -9.28
N VAL A 43 4.94 4.61 -8.43
CA VAL A 43 4.82 4.92 -7.01
C VAL A 43 4.87 3.63 -6.20
N VAL A 44 5.26 3.76 -4.93
CA VAL A 44 5.28 2.63 -3.99
C VAL A 44 4.07 2.74 -3.06
N VAL A 45 3.32 1.66 -2.93
CA VAL A 45 2.20 1.54 -1.99
C VAL A 45 2.60 0.59 -0.87
N LYS A 46 2.70 1.11 0.36
CA LYS A 46 3.01 0.33 1.55
C LYS A 46 1.72 0.02 2.31
N VAL A 47 1.40 -1.26 2.43
CA VAL A 47 0.29 -1.77 3.22
C VAL A 47 0.84 -2.23 4.57
N VAL A 48 0.40 -1.61 5.66
CA VAL A 48 0.81 -1.96 7.01
C VAL A 48 -0.37 -2.65 7.71
N PRO A 49 -0.23 -3.88 8.22
CA PRO A 49 -1.28 -4.50 9.01
C PRO A 49 -1.47 -3.69 10.29
N ILE A 50 -2.72 -3.35 10.59
CA ILE A 50 -3.07 -2.60 11.79
C ILE A 50 -3.17 -3.59 12.95
N GLU A 51 -2.04 -4.12 13.41
CA GLU A 51 -2.00 -4.87 14.67
C GLU A 51 -1.94 -3.85 15.82
N GLY A 52 -3.08 -3.57 16.45
CA GLY A 52 -3.16 -2.69 17.63
C GLY A 52 -4.22 -1.57 17.60
N GLY A 53 -5.09 -1.52 16.58
CA GLY A 53 -6.16 -0.50 16.51
C GLY A 53 -5.63 0.92 16.30
N HIS A 54 -6.31 1.93 16.85
CA HIS A 54 -6.05 3.36 16.61
C HIS A 54 -4.58 3.79 16.79
N ALA A 55 -3.82 3.15 17.69
CA ALA A 55 -2.43 3.49 17.95
C ALA A 55 -1.49 3.27 16.75
N ALA A 56 -1.77 2.27 15.91
CA ALA A 56 -0.98 2.00 14.71
C ALA A 56 -1.22 3.06 13.61
N VAL A 57 -2.42 3.63 13.53
CA VAL A 57 -2.77 4.73 12.61
C VAL A 57 -1.99 6.00 12.94
N GLU A 58 -1.89 6.34 14.24
CA GLU A 58 -1.15 7.52 14.68
C GLU A 58 0.36 7.40 14.42
N ARG A 59 0.93 6.21 14.58
CA ARG A 59 2.33 5.95 14.20
C ARG A 59 2.54 6.08 12.69
N PHE A 60 1.63 5.53 11.88
CA PHE A 60 1.70 5.64 10.41
C PHE A 60 1.64 7.10 9.95
N ARG A 61 0.75 7.92 10.52
CA ARG A 61 0.67 9.37 10.22
C ARG A 61 1.98 10.08 10.54
N ARG A 62 2.62 9.73 11.66
CA ARG A 62 3.89 10.35 12.08
C ARG A 62 5.04 10.08 11.11
N GLU A 63 5.04 8.93 10.43
CA GLU A 63 6.08 8.57 9.46
C GLU A 63 5.91 9.27 8.09
N ILE A 64 4.71 9.72 7.71
CA ILE A 64 4.45 10.34 6.39
C ILE A 64 4.79 11.84 6.34
N THR A 65 4.91 12.51 7.50
CA THR A 65 5.10 13.97 7.56
C THR A 65 6.57 14.44 7.46
N THR A 66 7.54 13.53 7.34
CA THR A 66 8.97 13.91 7.25
C THR A 66 9.42 14.16 5.81
#